data_AF-A0A8S0G1D0-F1
#
_entry.id   AF-A0A8S0G1D0-F1
#
_cell.length_a   1.000
_cell.length_b   1.000
_cell.length_c   1.000
_cell.angle_alpha   90.00
_cell.angle_beta   90.00
_cell.angle_gamma   90.00
#
_symmetry.space_group_name_H-M   'P 1'
#
loop_
_entity.id
_entity.type
_entity.pdbx_description
1 polymer ?
#
loop_
_entity_poly.entity_id
_entity_poly.type
_entity_poly.pdbx_seq_one_letter_code
_entity_poly.pdbx_strand_id
1 'polypeptide(L)'
;MRDLLLGKKPKDFDVTTNATPEQVRKLFRNCRLVGRRFRLAHVMFGPEIIEVATFRGHHEGNVSDRTTSQRGQNGMLLRDNIFGSIEEDAQRRDFTINSLYYSVADFTVRDYVGGMKDLKDGVIRLIGNPETRYREDPVRMLRAVRFAAKLGMRISPETAEPSADPTPGNLTERYPTGTSV
;
A
#
# COMPACT_ATOMS: atom_id res chain seq x y z
N MET A 1 2.71 13.34 5.59
CA MET A 1 4.19 13.38 5.54
C MET A 1 4.75 13.98 4.26
N ARG A 2 4.51 13.39 3.08
CA ARG A 2 4.99 13.92 1.78
C ARG A 2 4.88 15.44 1.64
N ASP A 3 3.68 15.99 1.86
CA ASP A 3 3.43 17.42 1.65
C ASP A 3 4.23 18.28 2.65
N LEU A 4 4.33 17.87 3.92
CA LEU A 4 5.17 18.54 4.93
C LEU A 4 6.65 18.57 4.52
N LEU A 5 7.18 17.44 4.05
CA LEU A 5 8.58 17.32 3.62
C LEU A 5 8.88 18.14 2.35
N LEU A 6 7.86 18.44 1.55
CA LEU A 6 7.94 19.36 0.42
C LEU A 6 7.69 20.83 0.81
N GLY A 7 7.60 21.15 2.10
CA GLY A 7 7.30 22.50 2.60
C GLY A 7 5.87 22.97 2.31
N LYS A 8 4.96 22.07 1.93
CA LYS A 8 3.55 22.37 1.64
C LYS A 8 2.70 22.13 2.88
N LYS A 9 1.63 22.92 3.04
CA LYS A 9 0.62 22.70 4.08
C LYS A 9 -0.21 21.45 3.72
N PRO A 10 -0.28 20.42 4.58
CA PRO A 10 -1.15 19.26 4.37
C PRO A 10 -2.62 19.68 4.36
N LYS A 11 -3.42 18.98 3.56
CA LYS A 11 -4.88 19.14 3.58
C LYS A 11 -5.51 18.34 4.71
N ASP A 12 -5.02 17.12 4.89
CA ASP A 12 -5.58 16.12 5.80
C ASP A 12 -4.43 15.42 6.58
N PHE A 13 -4.77 14.85 7.74
CA PHE A 13 -3.86 14.06 8.56
C PHE A 13 -4.44 12.66 8.79
N ASP A 14 -3.81 11.66 8.19
CA ASP A 14 -4.15 10.27 8.41
C ASP A 14 -3.26 9.68 9.51
N VAL A 15 -3.87 8.98 10.46
CA VAL A 15 -3.18 8.26 11.52
C VAL A 15 -3.22 6.77 11.23
N THR A 16 -2.11 6.09 11.50
CA THR A 16 -2.05 4.64 11.39
C THR A 16 -1.45 4.02 12.64
N THR A 17 -1.93 2.83 13.00
CA THR A 17 -1.67 2.20 14.29
C THR A 17 -1.69 0.68 14.21
N ASN A 18 -1.08 0.00 15.17
CA ASN A 18 -1.23 -1.43 15.37
C ASN A 18 -2.51 -1.80 16.14
N ALA A 19 -3.25 -0.82 16.67
CA ALA A 19 -4.54 -1.07 17.32
C ALA A 19 -5.61 -1.48 16.30
N THR A 20 -6.37 -2.54 16.58
CA THR A 20 -7.48 -2.98 15.71
C THR A 20 -8.61 -1.95 15.69
N PRO A 21 -9.47 -1.93 14.66
CA PRO A 21 -10.59 -0.98 14.60
C PRO A 21 -11.48 -1.03 15.85
N GLU A 22 -11.70 -2.22 16.41
CA GLU A 22 -12.47 -2.44 17.63
C GLU A 22 -11.76 -1.86 18.86
N GLN A 23 -10.43 -1.97 18.96
CA GLN A 23 -9.65 -1.34 20.02
C GLN A 23 -9.70 0.18 19.93
N VAL A 24 -9.58 0.75 18.72
CA VAL A 24 -9.73 2.20 18.49
C VAL A 24 -11.13 2.66 18.90
N ARG A 25 -12.18 1.94 18.49
CA ARG A 25 -13.56 2.23 18.88
C ARG A 25 -13.78 2.14 20.39
N LYS A 26 -13.13 1.19 21.07
CA LYS A 26 -13.21 1.05 22.53
C LYS A 26 -12.54 2.23 23.24
N LEU A 27 -11.41 2.71 22.70
CA LEU A 27 -10.67 3.84 23.26
C LEU A 27 -11.39 5.19 23.02
N PHE A 28 -11.95 5.38 21.83
CA PHE A 28 -12.62 6.62 21.42
C PHE A 28 -14.12 6.41 21.26
N ARG A 29 -14.92 6.85 22.25
CA ARG A 29 -16.39 6.71 22.22
C ARG A 29 -17.06 7.45 21.05
N ASN A 30 -16.42 8.50 20.57
CA ASN A 30 -16.74 9.32 19.40
C ASN A 30 -16.22 8.76 18.07
N CYS A 31 -15.80 7.49 18.04
CA CYS A 31 -15.33 6.79 16.84
C CYS A 31 -16.48 6.13 16.08
N ARG A 32 -16.48 6.28 14.75
CA ARG A 32 -17.34 5.52 13.83
C ARG A 32 -16.47 4.61 12.97
N LEU A 33 -16.83 3.33 12.94
CA LEU A 33 -16.19 2.39 12.01
C LEU A 33 -16.87 2.51 10.65
N VAL A 34 -16.09 2.74 9.60
CA VAL A 34 -16.57 2.90 8.23
C VAL A 34 -15.83 1.94 7.29
N GLY A 35 -16.42 1.73 6.11
CA GLY A 35 -15.88 0.84 5.09
C GLY A 35 -16.23 -0.64 5.34
N ARG A 36 -16.70 -1.31 4.27
CA ARG A 36 -17.04 -2.74 4.32
C ARG A 36 -15.82 -3.62 4.08
N ARG A 37 -14.97 -3.24 3.11
CA ARG A 37 -13.77 -4.00 2.71
C ARG A 37 -12.54 -3.64 3.55
N PHE A 38 -12.33 -2.33 3.74
CA PHE A 38 -11.28 -1.78 4.60
C PHE A 38 -11.94 -1.14 5.80
N ARG A 39 -11.82 -1.74 6.98
CA ARG A 39 -12.34 -1.13 8.20
C ARG A 39 -11.43 0.03 8.61
N LEU A 40 -11.95 1.26 8.49
CA LEU A 40 -11.31 2.48 8.98
C LEU A 40 -12.08 2.99 10.20
N ALA A 41 -11.35 3.60 11.14
CA ALA A 41 -11.93 4.26 12.30
C ALA A 41 -11.90 5.78 12.08
N HIS A 42 -13.07 6.40 12.01
CA HIS A 42 -13.21 7.86 11.94
C HIS A 42 -13.42 8.40 13.35
N VAL A 43 -12.43 9.10 13.89
CA VAL A 43 -12.49 9.72 15.22
C VAL A 43 -12.85 11.19 15.05
N MET A 44 -13.99 11.59 15.63
CA MET A 44 -14.52 12.95 15.50
C MET A 44 -13.92 13.88 16.55
N PHE A 45 -13.19 14.92 16.15
CA PHE A 45 -12.70 15.96 17.04
C PHE A 45 -13.36 17.30 16.68
N GLY A 46 -14.47 17.61 17.34
CA GLY A 46 -15.29 18.77 16.97
C GLY A 46 -15.81 18.63 15.53
N PRO A 47 -15.54 19.61 14.63
CA PRO A 47 -15.91 19.50 13.21
C PRO A 47 -14.91 18.68 12.39
N GLU A 48 -13.73 18.36 12.94
CA GLU A 48 -12.68 17.63 12.22
C GLU A 48 -12.84 16.12 12.37
N ILE A 49 -12.43 15.39 11.33
CA ILE A 49 -12.43 13.93 11.31
C ILE A 49 -10.99 13.47 11.14
N ILE A 50 -10.51 12.67 12.08
CA ILE A 50 -9.22 12.00 11.97
C ILE A 50 -9.47 10.57 11.51
N GLU A 51 -8.95 10.23 10.33
CA GLU A 51 -8.95 8.86 9.83
C GLU A 51 -7.85 8.06 10.52
N VAL A 52 -8.24 6.96 11.17
CA VAL A 52 -7.34 6.03 11.85
C VAL A 52 -7.41 4.67 11.15
N ALA A 53 -6.29 4.25 10.58
CA ALA A 53 -6.15 2.99 9.86
C ALA A 53 -5.23 2.01 10.61
N THR A 54 -5.69 0.79 10.84
CA THR A 54 -4.83 -0.27 11.37
C THR A 54 -3.84 -0.74 10.31
N PHE A 55 -2.59 -1.03 10.69
CA PHE A 55 -1.57 -1.61 9.79
C PHE A 55 -2.08 -2.88 9.12
N ARG A 56 -1.82 -3.02 7.82
CA ARG A 56 -2.24 -4.18 7.02
C ARG A 56 -1.10 -5.18 6.88
N GLY A 57 -1.37 -6.45 7.17
CA GLY A 57 -0.41 -7.54 7.03
C GLY A 57 -0.53 -8.31 5.71
N HIS A 58 0.37 -9.26 5.50
CA HIS A 58 0.29 -10.22 4.40
C HIS A 58 -0.59 -11.43 4.73
N HIS A 59 -1.11 -12.09 3.70
CA HIS A 59 -1.71 -13.42 3.83
C HIS A 59 -0.59 -14.46 3.96
N GLU A 60 0.11 -14.53 5.08
CA GLU A 60 1.01 -15.67 5.32
C GLU A 60 0.17 -16.86 5.81
N GLY A 61 0.33 -17.98 5.10
CA GLY A 61 -0.45 -19.20 5.30
C GLY A 61 -0.12 -19.90 6.62
N ASN A 62 -0.72 -19.44 7.71
CA ASN A 62 -0.86 -20.18 8.98
C ASN A 62 -2.05 -19.65 9.78
N VAL A 63 -3.24 -19.71 9.18
CA VAL A 63 -4.49 -19.54 9.95
C VAL A 63 -5.20 -20.88 9.94
N SER A 64 -4.98 -21.63 11.01
CA SER A 64 -5.76 -22.81 11.44
C SER A 64 -7.20 -22.46 11.82
N ASP A 65 -7.79 -21.44 11.19
CA ASP A 65 -9.17 -21.01 11.40
C ASP A 65 -9.92 -21.14 10.07
N ARG A 66 -10.74 -22.18 10.00
CA ARG A 66 -11.47 -22.69 8.83
C ARG A 66 -12.56 -21.74 8.29
N THR A 67 -12.35 -20.42 8.25
CA THR A 67 -13.43 -19.50 7.84
C THR A 67 -13.03 -18.34 6.94
N THR A 68 -11.76 -18.05 6.66
CA THR A 68 -11.49 -16.79 5.92
C THR A 68 -10.28 -16.80 4.98
N SER A 69 -10.32 -17.64 3.95
CA SER A 69 -9.44 -17.46 2.78
C SER A 69 -10.15 -17.88 1.50
N GLN A 70 -10.90 -16.96 0.88
CA GLN A 70 -11.27 -17.11 -0.52
C GLN A 70 -10.62 -15.99 -1.30
N ARG A 71 -9.54 -16.30 -2.03
CA ARG A 71 -9.14 -15.51 -3.19
C ARG A 71 -10.31 -15.57 -4.18
N GLY A 72 -10.73 -14.45 -4.75
CA GLY A 72 -11.74 -14.47 -5.81
C GLY A 72 -11.23 -15.23 -7.01
N GLN A 73 -12.14 -15.81 -7.80
CA GLN A 73 -11.82 -16.54 -9.04
C GLN A 73 -11.02 -15.70 -10.05
N ASN A 74 -10.90 -14.38 -9.84
CA ASN A 74 -10.23 -13.44 -10.75
C ASN A 74 -8.93 -12.83 -10.16
N GLY A 75 -8.35 -13.40 -9.10
CA GLY A 75 -7.13 -12.85 -8.48
C GLY A 75 -7.34 -11.56 -7.67
N MET A 76 -8.58 -11.08 -7.57
CA MET A 76 -8.95 -9.94 -6.72
C MET A 76 -8.90 -10.35 -5.24
N LEU A 77 -8.20 -9.56 -4.42
CA LEU A 77 -8.12 -9.74 -2.97
C LEU A 77 -9.52 -9.58 -2.36
N LEU A 78 -10.04 -10.64 -1.73
CA LEU A 78 -11.44 -10.68 -1.33
C LEU A 78 -11.71 -10.27 0.13
N ARG A 79 -10.69 -10.15 1.00
CA ARG A 79 -10.81 -9.57 2.36
C ARG A 79 -9.49 -8.97 2.83
N ASP A 80 -9.47 -7.65 3.04
CA ASP A 80 -8.28 -6.86 3.40
C ASP A 80 -8.08 -6.62 4.91
N ASN A 81 -8.88 -7.22 5.78
CA ASN A 81 -8.80 -7.03 7.24
C ASN A 81 -7.78 -7.98 7.89
N ILE A 82 -6.59 -8.11 7.30
CA ILE A 82 -5.45 -8.77 7.94
C ILE A 82 -4.56 -7.67 8.50
N PHE A 83 -4.28 -7.76 9.79
CA PHE A 83 -3.45 -6.79 10.48
C PHE A 83 -2.03 -7.31 10.62
N GLY A 84 -1.05 -6.42 10.52
CA GLY A 84 0.36 -6.77 10.49
C GLY A 84 1.25 -5.69 11.08
N SER A 85 2.52 -5.74 10.74
CA SER A 85 3.50 -4.74 11.15
C SER A 85 3.41 -3.47 10.29
N ILE A 86 4.04 -2.40 10.77
CA ILE A 86 4.16 -1.14 10.03
C ILE A 86 4.92 -1.31 8.70
N GLU A 87 5.91 -2.20 8.67
CA GLU A 87 6.71 -2.50 7.48
C GLU A 87 5.85 -3.21 6.43
N GLU A 88 5.01 -4.16 6.86
CA GLU A 88 4.06 -4.82 5.97
C GLU A 88 3.04 -3.84 5.39
N ASP A 89 2.52 -2.91 6.20
CA ASP A 89 1.61 -1.88 5.69
C ASP A 89 2.29 -0.98 4.65
N ALA A 90 3.57 -0.66 4.87
CA ALA A 90 4.36 0.14 3.95
C ALA A 90 4.44 -0.54 2.57
N GLN A 91 4.72 -1.85 2.54
CA GLN A 91 4.76 -2.62 1.30
C GLN A 91 3.41 -2.67 0.56
N ARG A 92 2.30 -2.52 1.29
CA ARG A 92 0.95 -2.52 0.71
C ARG A 92 0.50 -1.16 0.20
N ARG A 93 1.25 -0.08 0.40
CA ARG A 93 0.96 1.25 -0.18
C ARG A 93 1.24 1.29 -1.69
N ASP A 94 0.80 2.39 -2.31
CA ASP A 94 0.91 2.55 -3.77
C ASP A 94 2.31 3.03 -4.17
N PHE A 95 2.75 4.17 -3.64
CA PHE A 95 4.01 4.83 -4.04
C PHE A 95 4.93 5.07 -2.85
N THR A 96 6.23 4.98 -3.09
CA THR A 96 7.29 5.13 -2.08
C THR A 96 7.15 6.44 -1.29
N ILE A 97 6.97 7.56 -1.99
CA ILE A 97 6.78 8.89 -1.40
C ILE A 97 5.52 9.04 -0.53
N ASN A 98 4.54 8.14 -0.71
CA ASN A 98 3.31 8.10 0.08
C ASN A 98 3.42 7.15 1.28
N SER A 99 4.55 6.49 1.47
CA SER A 99 4.77 5.46 2.50
C SER A 99 5.78 5.87 3.57
N LEU A 100 5.81 7.17 3.89
CA LEU A 100 6.64 7.74 4.95
C LEU A 100 5.82 7.89 6.24
N TYR A 101 6.32 7.31 7.32
CA TYR A 101 5.65 7.29 8.64
C TYR A 101 6.35 8.24 9.58
N TYR A 102 5.59 9.03 10.32
CA TYR A 102 6.13 9.93 11.35
C TYR A 102 5.62 9.51 12.71
N SER A 103 6.51 9.48 13.69
CA SER A 103 6.15 9.19 15.07
C SER A 103 6.32 10.44 15.92
N VAL A 104 5.23 10.82 16.60
CA VAL A 104 5.24 11.93 17.58
C VAL A 104 5.94 11.55 18.88
N ALA A 105 6.22 10.26 19.11
CA ALA A 105 6.82 9.78 20.35
C ALA A 105 8.34 10.03 20.38
N ASP A 106 9.01 9.88 19.24
CA ASP A 106 10.46 10.05 19.10
C ASP A 106 10.85 11.08 18.04
N PHE A 107 9.86 11.75 17.43
CA PHE A 107 10.04 12.76 16.38
C PHE A 107 10.79 12.25 15.15
N THR A 108 10.74 10.94 14.88
CA THR A 108 11.43 10.32 13.74
C THR A 108 10.52 10.11 12.54
N VAL A 109 11.12 10.12 11.35
CA VAL A 109 10.49 9.65 10.11
C VAL A 109 11.06 8.29 9.76
N ARG A 110 10.19 7.29 9.61
CA ARG A 110 10.53 5.93 9.19
C ARG A 110 10.20 5.73 7.72
N ASP A 111 11.18 5.23 6.98
CA ASP A 111 11.11 4.93 5.56
C ASP A 111 11.54 3.49 5.32
N TYR A 112 10.59 2.65 4.87
CA TYR A 112 10.78 1.23 4.64
C TYR A 112 10.96 0.89 3.14
N VAL A 113 10.81 1.88 2.25
CA VAL A 113 10.67 1.64 0.80
C VAL A 113 11.48 2.62 -0.06
N GLY A 114 12.32 3.46 0.57
CA GLY A 114 13.14 4.45 -0.14
C GLY A 114 12.37 5.72 -0.54
N GLY A 115 11.24 5.99 0.12
CA GLY A 115 10.42 7.18 -0.14
C GLY A 115 11.15 8.51 0.06
N MET A 116 12.12 8.60 0.97
CA MET A 116 12.90 9.82 1.18
C MET A 116 13.79 10.14 -0.02
N LYS A 117 14.41 9.11 -0.62
CA LYS A 117 15.24 9.26 -1.82
C LYS A 117 14.39 9.65 -3.01
N ASP A 118 13.30 8.93 -3.28
CA ASP A 118 12.40 9.24 -4.40
C ASP A 118 11.76 10.63 -4.24
N LEU A 119 11.46 11.05 -3.01
CA LEU A 119 10.93 12.39 -2.74
C LEU A 119 11.96 13.48 -3.09
N LYS A 120 13.23 13.28 -2.69
CA LYS A 120 14.34 14.19 -3.01
C LYS A 120 14.61 14.24 -4.51
N ASP A 121 14.59 13.08 -5.17
CA ASP A 121 14.88 12.96 -6.59
C ASP A 121 13.69 13.37 -7.47
N GLY A 122 12.50 13.58 -6.88
CA GLY A 122 11.27 13.96 -7.61
C GLY A 122 10.71 12.83 -8.46
N VAL A 123 10.66 11.61 -7.90
CA VAL A 123 10.26 10.37 -8.59
C VAL A 123 8.98 9.79 -7.99
N ILE A 124 8.02 9.45 -8.84
CA ILE A 124 6.86 8.61 -8.51
C ILE A 124 7.24 7.16 -8.82
N ARG A 125 7.48 6.36 -7.78
CA ARG A 125 7.83 4.94 -7.89
C ARG A 125 6.78 4.08 -7.19
N LEU A 126 6.28 3.07 -7.89
CA LEU A 126 5.35 2.10 -7.31
C LEU A 126 6.09 1.16 -6.34
N ILE A 127 5.44 0.79 -5.24
CA ILE A 127 5.98 -0.19 -4.29
C ILE A 127 5.64 -1.60 -4.79
N GLY A 128 6.66 -2.46 -4.88
CA GLY A 128 6.56 -3.83 -5.39
C GLY A 128 6.63 -3.91 -6.92
N ASN A 129 6.27 -5.07 -7.48
CA ASN A 129 6.31 -5.33 -8.91
C ASN A 129 5.15 -4.61 -9.66
N PRO A 130 5.44 -3.68 -10.60
CA PRO A 130 4.41 -2.88 -11.27
C PRO A 130 3.32 -3.68 -11.97
N GLU A 131 3.69 -4.75 -12.67
CA GLU A 131 2.74 -5.59 -13.39
C GLU A 131 1.72 -6.24 -12.45
N THR A 132 2.19 -6.89 -11.39
CA THR A 132 1.32 -7.53 -10.39
C THR A 132 0.40 -6.51 -9.74
N ARG A 133 0.94 -5.35 -9.36
CA ARG A 133 0.20 -4.30 -8.65
C ARG A 133 -0.84 -3.62 -9.54
N TYR A 134 -0.61 -3.49 -10.84
CA TYR A 134 -1.61 -2.98 -11.78
C TYR A 134 -2.70 -3.99 -12.09
N ARG A 135 -2.38 -5.29 -12.14
CA ARG A 135 -3.43 -6.33 -12.25
C ARG A 135 -4.33 -6.37 -11.01
N GLU A 136 -3.76 -6.20 -9.81
CA GLU A 136 -4.52 -6.14 -8.56
C GLU A 136 -5.44 -4.91 -8.48
N ASP A 137 -4.93 -3.75 -8.89
CA ASP A 137 -5.65 -2.48 -8.87
C ASP A 137 -5.18 -1.56 -10.01
N PRO A 138 -5.86 -1.61 -11.18
CA PRO A 138 -5.50 -0.79 -12.33
C PRO A 138 -5.58 0.73 -12.07
N VAL A 139 -6.33 1.14 -11.05
CA VAL A 139 -6.48 2.57 -10.67
C VAL A 139 -5.14 3.15 -10.21
N ARG A 140 -4.18 2.31 -9.80
CA ARG A 140 -2.81 2.75 -9.47
C ARG A 140 -2.12 3.44 -10.64
N MET A 141 -2.37 3.04 -11.89
CA MET A 141 -1.80 3.72 -13.08
C MET A 141 -2.29 5.17 -13.17
N LEU A 142 -3.61 5.38 -13.03
CA LEU A 142 -4.23 6.70 -13.03
C LEU A 142 -3.73 7.55 -11.84
N ARG A 143 -3.54 6.93 -10.67
CA ARG A 143 -2.96 7.60 -9.50
C ARG A 143 -1.52 8.04 -9.76
N ALA A 144 -0.70 7.24 -10.43
CA ALA A 144 0.68 7.57 -10.76
C ALA A 144 0.74 8.84 -11.62
N VAL A 145 -0.03 8.86 -12.72
CA VAL A 145 -0.14 10.02 -13.63
C VAL A 145 -0.65 11.25 -12.87
N ARG A 146 -1.70 11.10 -12.05
CA ARG A 146 -2.26 12.19 -11.25
C ARG A 146 -1.22 12.77 -10.28
N PHE A 147 -0.44 11.93 -9.59
CA PHE A 147 0.58 12.40 -8.66
C PHE A 147 1.75 13.06 -9.38
N ALA A 148 2.21 12.50 -10.50
CA ALA A 148 3.25 13.09 -11.35
C ALA A 148 2.86 14.52 -11.78
N ALA A 149 1.65 14.68 -12.32
CA ALA A 149 1.13 15.99 -12.74
C ALA A 149 0.94 16.95 -11.55
N LYS A 150 0.35 16.49 -10.43
CA LYS A 150 0.09 17.34 -9.26
C LYS A 150 1.37 17.82 -8.56
N LEU A 151 2.41 16.99 -8.55
CA LEU A 151 3.63 17.24 -7.80
C LEU A 151 4.78 17.77 -8.68
N GLY A 152 4.64 17.74 -10.01
CA GLY A 152 5.70 18.10 -10.94
C GLY A 152 6.86 17.08 -10.91
N MET A 153 6.53 15.80 -10.69
CA MET A 153 7.49 14.71 -10.51
C MET A 153 7.45 13.75 -11.70
N ARG A 154 8.58 13.09 -11.99
CA ARG A 154 8.65 12.09 -13.07
C ARG A 154 8.23 10.72 -12.57
N ILE A 155 7.60 9.90 -13.41
CA ILE A 155 7.32 8.50 -13.09
C ILE A 155 8.60 7.68 -13.32
N SER A 156 8.93 6.76 -12.42
CA SER A 156 10.10 5.89 -12.62
C SER A 156 9.92 5.01 -13.86
N PRO A 157 10.98 4.68 -14.63
CA PRO A 157 10.87 3.85 -15.82
C PRO A 157 10.14 2.53 -15.57
N GLU A 158 10.50 1.82 -14.50
CA GLU A 158 9.85 0.57 -14.07
C GLU A 158 8.34 0.74 -13.82
N THR A 159 7.93 1.89 -13.27
CA THR A 159 6.52 2.20 -12.99
C THR A 159 5.75 2.61 -14.25
N ALA A 160 6.41 3.27 -15.20
CA ALA A 160 5.81 3.75 -16.45
C ALA A 160 5.65 2.64 -17.48
N GLU A 161 6.67 1.79 -17.61
CA GLU A 161 6.72 0.65 -18.51
C GLU A 161 6.90 -0.62 -17.66
N PRO A 162 5.81 -1.26 -17.21
CA PRO A 162 5.90 -2.60 -16.69
C PRO A 162 6.49 -3.47 -17.79
N SER A 163 7.72 -3.93 -17.61
CA SER A 163 8.33 -4.89 -18.53
C SER A 163 7.40 -6.09 -18.60
N ALA A 164 6.89 -6.39 -19.80
CA ALA A 164 6.31 -7.69 -20.09
C ALA A 164 7.46 -8.68 -20.08
N ASP A 165 7.81 -9.24 -18.92
CA ASP A 165 8.67 -10.42 -18.87
C ASP A 165 7.92 -11.54 -18.16
N PRO A 166 7.75 -12.71 -18.82
CA PRO A 166 6.85 -13.74 -18.35
C PRO A 166 7.53 -14.56 -17.27
N THR A 167 6.78 -14.80 -16.20
CA THR A 167 6.92 -15.95 -15.28
C THR A 167 7.87 -15.78 -14.08
N PRO A 168 7.40 -16.07 -12.85
CA PRO A 168 8.28 -16.37 -11.74
C PRO A 168 8.73 -17.84 -11.83
N GLY A 169 10.05 -18.05 -11.91
CA GLY A 169 10.66 -19.35 -11.57
C GLY A 169 11.26 -20.10 -12.75
N ASN A 170 12.57 -20.32 -12.66
CA ASN A 170 13.30 -21.35 -13.37
C ASN A 170 12.56 -22.69 -13.31
N LEU A 171 12.07 -23.16 -14.45
CA LEU A 171 11.91 -24.58 -14.79
C LEU A 171 12.50 -24.75 -16.19
N THR A 172 13.82 -24.73 -16.25
CA THR A 172 14.54 -25.50 -17.28
C THR A 172 14.15 -26.96 -17.11
N GLU A 173 13.19 -27.46 -17.91
CA GLU A 173 13.22 -28.83 -18.43
C GLU A 173 12.25 -28.99 -19.62
N ARG A 174 12.87 -29.22 -20.79
CA ARG A 174 12.48 -30.15 -21.87
C ARG A 174 11.15 -29.90 -22.60
N TYR A 175 11.28 -29.33 -23.79
CA TYR A 175 10.63 -29.90 -24.98
C TYR A 175 11.70 -30.21 -26.03
N PRO A 176 11.82 -31.45 -26.52
CA PRO A 176 12.75 -31.76 -27.60
C PRO A 176 12.20 -31.15 -28.89
N THR A 177 12.94 -30.21 -29.47
CA THR A 177 12.78 -29.83 -30.87
C THR A 177 13.07 -31.05 -31.72
N GLY A 178 12.07 -31.50 -32.49
CA GLY A 178 12.25 -32.49 -33.53
C GLY A 178 13.28 -32.00 -34.55
N THR A 179 14.26 -32.85 -34.82
CA THR A 179 15.15 -32.70 -35.97
C THR A 179 14.45 -33.29 -37.19
N SER A 180 14.23 -32.48 -38.21
CA SER A 180 13.98 -32.95 -39.57
C SER A 180 15.31 -33.08 -40.31
N VAL A 181 15.67 -34.32 -40.65
CA VAL A 181 16.20 -34.77 -41.95
C VAL A 181 16.07 -36.29 -42.04
#